data_AF-A0A356BCI9-F1
#
_entry.id   AF-A0A356BCI9-F1
#
_cell.length_a   1.000
_cell.length_b   1.000
_cell.length_c   1.000
_cell.angle_alpha   90.00
_cell.angle_beta   90.00
_cell.angle_gamma   90.00
#
_symmetry.space_group_name_H-M   'P 1'
#
loop_
_entity.id
_entity.type
_entity.pdbx_description
1 polymer ?
#
loop_
_entity_poly.entity_id
_entity_poly.type
_entity_poly.pdbx_seq_one_letter_code
_entity_poly.pdbx_strand_id
1 'polypeptide(L)'
;PQDWATHMIGHELTALFGLDHAQTLAIVLPALMYAQREQKRQKLLQFGQRVFAINSGNADDVIDKTIKATQDFFEHMGVKTRLSDYNLGAADIDKLIANLERNGMTALGEHGDIDLAKARHILELAL
;
A
#
# COMPACT_ATOMS: atom_id res chain seq x y z
N PRO A 1 16.84 5.77 -4.31
CA PRO A 1 16.38 4.55 -3.61
C PRO A 1 15.23 3.91 -4.40
N GLN A 2 15.02 2.60 -4.27
CA GLN A 2 13.87 1.88 -4.84
C GLN A 2 13.19 1.09 -3.72
N ASP A 3 11.86 1.03 -3.71
CA ASP A 3 11.05 0.45 -2.63
C ASP A 3 10.67 -1.02 -2.93
N TRP A 4 9.89 -1.24 -4.00
CA TRP A 4 9.33 -2.53 -4.41
C TRP A 4 8.44 -3.28 -3.41
N ALA A 5 8.28 -2.84 -2.15
CA ALA A 5 7.49 -3.56 -1.15
C ALA A 5 6.02 -3.70 -1.53
N THR A 6 5.42 -2.67 -2.16
CA THR A 6 4.05 -2.75 -2.69
C THR A 6 3.89 -3.93 -3.65
N HIS A 7 4.88 -4.14 -4.54
CA HIS A 7 4.82 -5.23 -5.51
C HIS A 7 4.99 -6.59 -4.82
N MET A 8 5.93 -6.71 -3.89
CA MET A 8 6.19 -7.98 -3.20
C MET A 8 4.97 -8.42 -2.39
N ILE A 9 4.32 -7.50 -1.67
CA ILE A 9 3.06 -7.80 -0.97
C ILE A 9 1.93 -8.10 -1.97
N GLY A 10 1.83 -7.33 -3.07
CA GLY A 10 0.82 -7.54 -4.10
C GLY A 10 0.94 -8.88 -4.84
N HIS A 11 2.16 -9.40 -5.04
CA HIS A 11 2.37 -10.72 -5.63
C HIS A 11 1.71 -11.83 -4.80
N GLU A 12 1.72 -11.72 -3.47
CA GLU A 12 1.09 -12.72 -2.60
C GLU A 12 -0.44 -12.71 -2.74
N LEU A 13 -1.06 -11.53 -2.94
CA LEU A 13 -2.48 -11.41 -3.24
C LEU A 13 -2.83 -12.10 -4.56
N THR A 14 -2.00 -11.90 -5.59
CA THR A 14 -2.16 -12.59 -6.88
C THR A 14 -2.05 -14.10 -6.70
N ALA A 15 -0.99 -14.56 -6.01
CA ALA A 15 -0.68 -15.96 -5.85
C ALA A 15 -1.74 -16.74 -5.06
N LEU A 16 -2.33 -16.12 -4.02
CA LEU A 16 -3.30 -16.77 -3.15
C LEU A 16 -4.76 -16.61 -3.62
N PHE A 17 -5.10 -15.48 -4.23
CA PHE A 17 -6.49 -15.11 -4.51
C PHE A 17 -6.79 -14.85 -5.99
N GLY A 18 -5.80 -14.93 -6.87
CA GLY A 18 -6.00 -14.79 -8.32
C GLY A 18 -6.38 -13.38 -8.77
N LEU A 19 -6.16 -12.37 -7.93
CA LEU A 19 -6.35 -10.96 -8.29
C LEU A 19 -5.39 -10.55 -9.40
N ASP A 20 -5.86 -9.69 -10.31
CA ASP A 20 -4.99 -9.13 -11.35
C ASP A 20 -3.87 -8.32 -10.69
N HIS A 21 -2.69 -8.34 -11.29
CA HIS A 21 -1.51 -7.68 -10.71
C HIS A 21 -1.79 -6.21 -10.33
N ALA A 22 -2.41 -5.44 -11.23
CA ALA A 22 -2.74 -4.05 -10.98
C ALA A 22 -3.76 -3.84 -9.84
N GLN A 23 -4.70 -4.77 -9.63
CA GLN A 23 -5.63 -4.71 -8.49
C GLN A 23 -4.87 -4.83 -7.17
N THR A 24 -3.92 -5.76 -7.10
CA THR A 24 -3.12 -5.94 -5.88
C THR A 24 -2.29 -4.70 -5.53
N LEU A 25 -1.74 -4.02 -6.54
CA LEU A 25 -1.00 -2.78 -6.33
C LEU A 25 -1.92 -1.64 -5.86
N ALA A 26 -3.12 -1.53 -6.43
CA ALA A 26 -4.10 -0.52 -6.05
C ALA A 26 -4.61 -0.69 -4.61
N ILE A 27 -4.71 -1.94 -4.13
CA ILE A 27 -5.03 -2.26 -2.73
C ILE A 27 -3.88 -1.86 -1.80
N VAL A 28 -2.65 -2.29 -2.11
CA VAL A 28 -1.53 -2.19 -1.17
C VAL A 28 -0.91 -0.79 -1.12
N LEU A 29 -0.76 -0.12 -2.27
CA LEU A 29 0.02 1.12 -2.36
C LEU A 29 -0.47 2.22 -1.40
N PRO A 30 -1.78 2.54 -1.31
CA PRO A 30 -2.25 3.61 -0.43
C PRO A 30 -2.04 3.28 1.05
N ALA A 31 -2.29 2.02 1.44
CA ALA A 31 -2.09 1.56 2.81
C ALA A 31 -0.60 1.58 3.20
N LEU A 32 0.29 1.21 2.27
CA LEU A 32 1.74 1.28 2.48
C LEU A 32 2.20 2.74 2.61
N MET A 33 1.71 3.64 1.75
CA MET A 33 2.02 5.08 1.87
C MET A 33 1.61 5.63 3.24
N TYR A 34 0.47 5.20 3.78
CA TYR A 34 0.00 5.60 5.09
C TYR A 34 0.90 5.04 6.21
N ALA A 35 1.18 3.73 6.20
CA ALA A 35 2.02 3.08 7.20
C ALA A 35 3.47 3.59 7.21
N GLN A 36 3.98 4.03 6.06
CA GLN A 36 5.35 4.55 5.88
C GLN A 36 5.39 6.08 5.74
N ARG A 37 4.34 6.78 6.18
CA ARG A 37 4.19 8.23 5.96
C ARG A 37 5.32 9.07 6.52
N GLU A 38 5.94 8.63 7.62
CA GLU A 38 7.06 9.35 8.23
C GLU A 38 8.35 9.15 7.44
N GLN A 39 8.68 7.91 7.08
CA GLN A 39 9.86 7.58 6.28
C GLN A 39 9.76 8.21 4.87
N LYS A 40 8.56 8.23 4.28
CA LYS A 40 8.30 8.74 2.93
C LYS A 40 7.84 10.20 2.92
N ARG A 41 7.81 10.88 4.07
CA ARG A 41 7.18 12.21 4.28
C ARG A 41 7.52 13.22 3.19
N GLN A 42 8.81 13.44 2.95
CA GLN A 42 9.26 14.44 1.98
C GLN A 42 8.78 14.13 0.55
N LYS A 43 8.74 12.85 0.17
CA LYS A 43 8.31 12.44 -1.17
C LYS A 43 6.80 12.42 -1.33
N LEU A 44 6.05 12.09 -0.29
CA LEU A 44 4.59 12.19 -0.30
C LEU A 44 4.14 13.65 -0.41
N LEU A 45 4.78 14.58 0.31
CA LEU A 45 4.52 16.02 0.16
C LEU A 45 4.85 16.52 -1.25
N GLN A 46 6.01 16.14 -1.78
CA GLN A 46 6.40 16.49 -3.15
C GLN A 46 5.42 15.93 -4.19
N PHE A 47 4.97 14.69 -3.99
CA PHE A 47 4.01 14.02 -4.87
C PHE A 47 2.66 14.75 -4.89
N GLY A 48 2.08 15.04 -3.72
CA GLY A 48 0.83 15.80 -3.60
C GLY A 48 0.86 17.15 -4.29
N GLN A 49 1.93 17.91 -4.06
CA GLN A 49 2.09 19.25 -4.64
C GLN A 49 2.26 19.21 -6.16
N ARG A 50 3.10 18.30 -6.66
CA ARG A 50 3.50 18.30 -8.08
C ARG A 50 2.52 17.56 -8.99
N VAL A 51 1.86 16.52 -8.50
CA VAL A 51 0.99 15.66 -9.32
C VAL A 51 -0.48 16.01 -9.12
N PHE A 52 -0.89 16.30 -7.88
CA PHE A 52 -2.28 16.58 -7.55
C PHE A 52 -2.56 18.06 -7.21
N ALA A 53 -1.56 18.94 -7.30
CA ALA A 53 -1.66 20.35 -6.96
C ALA A 53 -2.18 20.65 -5.53
N ILE A 54 -1.89 19.76 -4.57
CA ILE A 54 -2.30 19.89 -3.16
C ILE A 54 -1.30 20.79 -2.43
N ASN A 55 -1.59 22.09 -2.39
CA ASN A 55 -0.67 23.12 -1.89
C ASN A 55 -1.13 23.80 -0.58
N SER A 56 -2.29 23.42 -0.05
CA SER A 56 -2.88 24.02 1.17
C SER A 56 -3.07 22.96 2.24
N GLY A 57 -2.70 23.29 3.48
CA GLY A 57 -2.80 22.40 4.62
C GLY A 57 -1.48 22.32 5.39
N ASN A 58 -1.51 21.70 6.57
CA ASN A 58 -0.28 21.26 7.21
C ASN A 58 0.26 20.00 6.49
N ALA A 59 1.48 19.59 6.81
CA ALA A 59 2.11 18.49 6.10
C ALA A 59 1.35 17.15 6.23
N ASP A 60 0.71 16.87 7.37
CA ASP A 60 -0.05 15.63 7.55
C ASP A 60 -1.33 15.63 6.71
N ASP A 61 -2.02 16.77 6.67
CA ASP A 61 -3.21 16.97 5.82
C ASP A 61 -2.87 16.87 4.32
N VAL A 62 -1.72 17.41 3.89
CA VAL A 62 -1.26 17.25 2.49
C VAL A 62 -0.99 15.78 2.17
N ILE A 63 -0.36 15.03 3.07
CA ILE A 63 -0.09 13.59 2.88
C ILE A 63 -1.40 12.81 2.81
N ASP A 64 -2.34 13.03 3.73
CA ASP A 64 -3.63 12.34 3.75
C ASP A 64 -4.41 12.59 2.45
N LYS A 65 -4.46 13.85 1.99
CA LYS A 65 -5.09 14.21 0.71
C LYS A 65 -4.39 13.57 -0.48
N THR A 66 -3.07 13.44 -0.45
CA THR A 66 -2.28 12.81 -1.52
C THR A 66 -2.60 11.32 -1.64
N ILE A 67 -2.64 10.62 -0.50
CA ILE A 67 -3.01 9.21 -0.44
C ILE A 67 -4.45 9.02 -0.93
N LYS A 68 -5.37 9.87 -0.46
CA LYS A 68 -6.78 9.83 -0.90
C LYS A 68 -6.93 10.08 -2.41
N ALA A 69 -6.24 11.07 -2.96
CA ALA A 69 -6.26 11.35 -4.39
C ALA A 69 -5.71 10.17 -5.23
N THR A 70 -4.73 9.44 -4.68
CA THR A 70 -4.19 8.23 -5.31
C THR A 70 -5.24 7.10 -5.32
N GLN A 71 -5.94 6.89 -4.20
CA GLN A 71 -7.06 5.94 -4.13
C GLN A 71 -8.16 6.31 -5.12
N ASP A 72 -8.59 7.57 -5.11
CA ASP A 72 -9.67 8.07 -5.97
C ASP A 72 -9.34 7.92 -7.46
N PHE A 73 -8.07 8.10 -7.83
CA PHE A 73 -7.63 7.86 -9.19
C PHE A 73 -7.82 6.39 -9.59
N PHE A 74 -7.39 5.43 -8.76
CA PHE A 74 -7.60 4.01 -9.07
C PHE A 74 -9.07 3.63 -9.13
N GLU A 75 -9.87 4.09 -8.17
CA GLU A 75 -11.33 3.85 -8.14
C GLU A 75 -12.02 4.46 -9.37
N HIS A 76 -11.62 5.65 -9.80
CA HIS A 76 -12.13 6.28 -11.03
C HIS A 76 -11.79 5.47 -12.29
N MET A 77 -10.63 4.83 -12.30
CA MET A 77 -10.21 3.91 -13.37
C MET A 77 -10.89 2.53 -13.28
N GLY A 78 -11.78 2.31 -12.30
CA GLY A 78 -12.50 1.06 -12.11
C GLY A 78 -11.73 -0.02 -11.35
N VAL A 79 -10.62 0.34 -10.71
CA VAL A 79 -9.79 -0.59 -9.92
C VAL A 79 -10.05 -0.35 -8.44
N LYS A 80 -10.63 -1.34 -7.76
CA LYS A 80 -10.93 -1.27 -6.33
C LYS A 80 -9.69 -1.29 -5.46
N THR A 81 -9.72 -0.55 -4.35
CA THR A 81 -8.55 -0.23 -3.52
C THR A 81 -8.61 -0.80 -2.10
N ARG A 82 -9.62 -1.61 -1.77
CA ARG A 82 -9.70 -2.34 -0.49
C ARG A 82 -9.74 -3.84 -0.69
N LEU A 83 -9.24 -4.59 0.30
CA LEU A 83 -9.37 -6.05 0.35
C LEU A 83 -10.84 -6.49 0.38
N SER A 84 -11.67 -5.76 1.14
CA SER A 84 -13.10 -6.06 1.27
C SER A 84 -13.88 -5.94 -0.05
N ASP A 85 -13.46 -5.08 -0.98
CA ASP A 85 -14.06 -4.97 -2.32
C ASP A 85 -13.91 -6.25 -3.14
N TYR A 86 -12.95 -7.11 -2.78
CA TYR A 86 -12.70 -8.41 -3.40
C TYR A 86 -13.06 -9.59 -2.49
N ASN A 87 -13.90 -9.35 -1.47
CA ASN A 87 -14.34 -10.35 -0.49
C ASN A 87 -13.22 -10.98 0.35
N LEU A 88 -12.14 -10.24 0.60
CA LEU A 88 -11.05 -10.66 1.47
C LEU A 88 -11.15 -9.98 2.85
N GLY A 89 -10.83 -10.72 3.91
CA GLY A 89 -10.96 -10.24 5.29
C GLY A 89 -9.71 -10.49 6.14
N ALA A 90 -9.81 -10.21 7.45
CA ALA A 90 -8.69 -10.33 8.38
C ALA A 90 -8.06 -11.74 8.41
N ALA A 91 -8.86 -12.80 8.25
CA ALA A 91 -8.36 -14.18 8.21
C ALA A 91 -7.49 -14.48 6.97
N ASP A 92 -7.63 -13.71 5.89
CA ASP A 92 -6.82 -13.84 4.68
C ASP A 92 -5.46 -13.15 4.82
N ILE A 93 -5.37 -12.13 5.69
CA ILE A 93 -4.09 -11.50 6.06
C ILE A 93 -3.15 -12.51 6.70
N ASP A 94 -3.65 -13.41 7.55
CA ASP A 94 -2.82 -14.45 8.16
C ASP A 94 -2.13 -15.34 7.11
N LYS A 95 -2.86 -15.70 6.05
CA LYS A 95 -2.32 -16.48 4.94
C LYS A 95 -1.27 -15.69 4.15
N LEU A 96 -1.52 -14.40 3.92
CA LEU A 96 -0.58 -13.51 3.23
C LEU A 96 0.74 -13.39 4.00
N ILE A 97 0.69 -13.16 5.31
CA ILE A 97 1.88 -13.04 6.16
C ILE A 97 2.67 -14.35 6.21
N ALA A 98 1.99 -15.49 6.37
CA ALA A 98 2.64 -16.79 6.31
C ALA A 98 3.32 -17.03 4.96
N ASN A 99 2.74 -16.53 3.86
CA ASN A 99 3.33 -16.70 2.53
C ASN A 99 4.55 -15.79 2.31
N LEU A 100 4.50 -14.53 2.77
CA LEU A 100 5.66 -13.63 2.78
C LEU A 100 6.83 -14.24 3.56
N GLU A 101 6.57 -14.78 4.75
CA GLU A 101 7.58 -15.45 5.56
C GLU A 101 8.20 -16.65 4.82
N ARG A 102 7.35 -17.52 4.26
CA ARG A 102 7.78 -18.70 3.49
C ARG A 102 8.66 -18.33 2.30
N ASN A 103 8.37 -17.20 1.66
CA ASN A 103 9.11 -16.70 0.49
C ASN A 103 10.33 -15.84 0.87
N GLY A 104 10.66 -15.69 2.15
CA GLY A 104 11.81 -14.91 2.63
C GLY A 104 11.63 -13.40 2.52
N MET A 105 10.40 -12.91 2.37
CA MET A 105 10.06 -11.49 2.22
C MET A 105 9.90 -10.82 3.59
N THR A 106 10.98 -10.83 4.39
CA THR A 106 10.95 -10.42 5.81
C THR A 106 11.58 -9.05 6.09
N ALA A 107 12.13 -8.39 5.07
CA ALA A 107 12.75 -7.07 5.16
C ALA A 107 12.59 -6.33 3.82
N LEU A 108 11.41 -5.74 3.62
CA LEU A 108 11.04 -5.06 2.38
C LEU A 108 11.25 -3.53 2.47
N GLY A 109 11.15 -2.86 1.32
CA GLY A 109 11.20 -1.40 1.21
C GLY A 109 12.60 -0.85 1.01
N GLU A 110 12.70 0.43 0.68
CA GLU A 110 13.98 1.09 0.34
C GLU A 110 14.94 1.21 1.53
N HIS A 111 14.41 1.03 2.75
CA HIS A 111 15.17 1.01 4.00
C HIS A 111 15.32 -0.40 4.58
N GLY A 112 14.73 -1.42 3.94
CA GLY A 112 14.69 -2.80 4.44
C GLY A 112 13.98 -2.93 5.79
N ASP A 113 13.12 -1.97 6.14
CA ASP A 113 12.52 -1.87 7.46
C ASP A 113 11.07 -2.36 7.51
N ILE A 114 10.48 -2.78 6.39
CA ILE A 114 9.15 -3.39 6.34
C ILE A 114 9.28 -4.88 6.63
N ASP A 115 9.21 -5.23 7.91
CA ASP A 115 9.15 -6.60 8.40
C ASP A 115 7.73 -7.20 8.28
N LEU A 116 7.56 -8.45 8.70
CA LEU A 116 6.26 -9.14 8.67
C LEU A 116 5.19 -8.43 9.51
N ALA A 117 5.58 -7.78 10.62
CA ALA A 117 4.64 -7.06 11.47
C ALA A 117 4.15 -5.77 10.80
N LYS A 118 5.05 -5.01 10.15
CA LYS A 118 4.67 -3.85 9.34
C LYS A 118 3.89 -4.25 8.09
N ALA A 119 4.25 -5.34 7.42
CA ALA A 119 3.48 -5.87 6.29
C ALA A 119 2.04 -6.23 6.70
N ARG A 120 1.87 -6.82 7.90
CA ARG A 120 0.54 -7.08 8.48
C ARG A 120 -0.22 -5.78 8.71
N HIS A 121 0.40 -4.80 9.35
CA HIS A 121 -0.24 -3.50 9.60
C HIS A 121 -0.66 -2.81 8.29
N ILE A 122 0.15 -2.90 7.24
CA ILE A 122 -0.19 -2.39 5.90
C ILE A 122 -1.44 -3.09 5.35
N LEU A 123 -1.49 -4.43 5.42
CA LEU A 123 -2.65 -5.18 4.94
C LEU A 123 -3.91 -4.91 5.77
N GLU A 124 -3.79 -4.70 7.08
CA GLU A 124 -4.91 -4.32 7.96
C GLU A 124 -5.46 -2.93 7.63
N LEU A 125 -4.60 -1.97 7.28
CA LEU A 125 -5.02 -0.66 6.78
C LEU A 125 -5.73 -0.73 5.42
N ALA A 126 -5.51 -1.80 4.66
CA ALA A 126 -6.11 -2.04 3.35
C ALA A 126 -7.47 -2.78 3.42
N LEU A 127 -7.96 -3.15 4.61
CA LEU A 127 -9.27 -3.82 4.79
C LEU A 127 -10.46 -2.94 4.39
#